data_AF-A0A6A5AWZ1-F1
#
_entry.id   AF-A0A6A5AWZ1-F1
#
_cell.length_a   1.000
_cell.length_b   1.000
_cell.length_c   1.000
_cell.angle_alpha   90.00
_cell.angle_beta   90.00
_cell.angle_gamma   90.00
#
_symmetry.space_group_name_H-M   'P 1'
#
loop_
_entity.id
_entity.type
_entity.pdbx_description
1 polymer ?
#
loop_
_entity_poly.entity_id
_entity_poly.type
_entity_poly.pdbx_seq_one_letter_code
_entity_poly.pdbx_strand_id
1 'polypeptide(L)'
;MVALTELRLDGNKFNEVESPDYRSLMIQNFVSLRNLDLKAVTDDERRDAFSLTQKATEKRREQQREENQEAQRVRAITAVRKKWEEKFDMDVMAANLDDPWGSTPMLADKAQHMSMKRLLAATATMANHASHPIQIGFSEVEVSDESRTLFVYGDALEALDSVKIHAIVTAIVFKYIPFDMIAKAVSTSSSTSSSSSNNVYLQSFTALKHVHFAYNQLTSLDQLHWVAGLGSRAEEVTISHNPVCHLRLLRPYVSHTLKNVQVLNGQPLSLETQLMGERFFDMALQPPHPSPSSVPRKGPPQQPLPPMLRQGSCAMDRTTNALISKYLTEATRVDEQLKYMNDKWHSMVYDVIKETLEEVEDMDKYMSKCLDRL
;
A
#
# COMPACT_ATOMS: atom_id res chain seq x y z
N MET A 1 -33.41 -56.43 19.79
CA MET A 1 -33.31 -55.77 18.48
C MET A 1 -32.60 -56.71 17.52
N VAL A 2 -33.21 -57.02 16.39
CA VAL A 2 -32.60 -57.87 15.34
C VAL A 2 -31.69 -56.98 14.51
N ALA A 3 -30.41 -57.35 14.38
CA ALA A 3 -29.46 -56.60 13.56
C ALA A 3 -29.67 -56.94 12.07
N LEU A 4 -29.64 -55.93 11.21
CA LEU A 4 -29.76 -56.09 9.76
C LEU A 4 -28.48 -56.74 9.20
N THR A 5 -28.58 -57.96 8.70
CA THR A 5 -27.42 -58.72 8.17
C THR A 5 -27.38 -58.79 6.65
N GLU A 6 -28.49 -58.53 5.97
CA GLU A 6 -28.59 -58.55 4.52
C GLU A 6 -29.43 -57.36 4.04
N LEU A 7 -28.92 -56.66 3.02
CA LEU A 7 -29.59 -55.53 2.40
C LEU A 7 -29.44 -55.66 0.87
N ARG A 8 -30.56 -55.48 0.17
CA ARG A 8 -30.64 -55.53 -1.28
C ARG A 8 -31.36 -54.31 -1.78
N LEU A 9 -30.67 -53.56 -2.60
CA LEU A 9 -31.08 -52.31 -3.20
C LEU A 9 -30.68 -52.29 -4.69
N ASP A 10 -30.26 -53.43 -5.22
CA ASP A 10 -30.05 -53.68 -6.64
C ASP A 10 -31.33 -53.44 -7.44
N GLY A 11 -31.21 -52.63 -8.51
CA GLY A 11 -32.35 -52.17 -9.31
C GLY A 11 -32.93 -50.81 -8.92
N ASN A 12 -32.40 -50.16 -7.87
CA ASN A 12 -32.73 -48.77 -7.57
C ASN A 12 -31.75 -47.80 -8.26
N LYS A 13 -32.27 -46.63 -8.67
CA LYS A 13 -31.49 -45.59 -9.38
C LYS A 13 -30.23 -45.11 -8.66
N PHE A 14 -30.19 -45.17 -7.32
CA PHE A 14 -29.02 -44.77 -6.54
C PHE A 14 -27.87 -45.81 -6.51
N ASN A 15 -28.15 -47.02 -6.99
CA ASN A 15 -27.18 -48.11 -7.15
C ASN A 15 -26.62 -48.16 -8.58
N GLU A 16 -27.25 -47.47 -9.54
CA GLU A 16 -26.83 -47.43 -10.93
C GLU A 16 -25.70 -46.41 -11.14
N VAL A 17 -24.47 -46.93 -11.20
CA VAL A 17 -23.29 -46.39 -11.93
C VAL A 17 -22.68 -45.05 -11.48
N GLU A 18 -23.37 -44.16 -10.77
CA GLU A 18 -22.84 -42.79 -10.50
C GLU A 18 -22.42 -42.48 -9.06
N SER A 19 -22.64 -43.37 -8.10
CA SER A 19 -22.26 -43.15 -6.69
C SER A 19 -21.15 -44.11 -6.24
N PRO A 20 -19.85 -43.80 -6.49
CA PRO A 20 -18.74 -44.65 -6.05
C PRO A 20 -18.71 -44.87 -4.54
N ASP A 21 -19.36 -44.00 -3.78
CA ASP A 21 -19.42 -44.05 -2.32
C ASP A 21 -20.56 -44.89 -1.77
N TYR A 22 -21.54 -45.33 -2.60
CA TYR A 22 -22.75 -46.02 -2.13
C TYR A 22 -22.43 -47.26 -1.28
N ARG A 23 -21.55 -48.14 -1.79
CA ARG A 23 -21.17 -49.37 -1.09
C ARG A 23 -20.48 -49.07 0.25
N SER A 24 -19.52 -48.15 0.25
CA SER A 24 -18.80 -47.73 1.46
C SER A 24 -19.75 -47.11 2.49
N LEU A 25 -20.71 -46.30 2.05
CA LEU A 25 -21.68 -45.62 2.91
C LEU A 25 -22.67 -46.60 3.55
N MET A 26 -23.12 -47.62 2.81
CA MET A 26 -23.96 -48.70 3.37
C MET A 26 -23.20 -49.56 4.38
N ILE A 27 -21.94 -49.94 4.08
CA ILE A 27 -21.10 -50.72 4.99
C ILE A 27 -20.83 -49.96 6.30
N GLN A 28 -20.67 -48.65 6.23
CA GLN A 28 -20.47 -47.80 7.40
C GLN A 28 -21.71 -47.68 8.29
N ASN A 29 -22.88 -47.41 7.70
CA ASN A 29 -24.12 -47.20 8.45
C ASN A 29 -24.68 -48.51 9.02
N PHE A 30 -24.45 -49.63 8.33
CA PHE A 30 -24.93 -50.96 8.74
C PHE A 30 -23.76 -51.85 9.17
N VAL A 31 -23.23 -51.58 10.37
CA VAL A 31 -22.08 -52.31 10.94
C VAL A 31 -22.27 -53.83 11.04
N SER A 32 -23.50 -54.35 11.08
CA SER A 32 -23.77 -55.80 11.14
C SER A 32 -24.01 -56.46 9.77
N LEU A 33 -23.90 -55.71 8.67
CA LEU A 33 -24.24 -56.18 7.33
C LEU A 33 -23.24 -57.21 6.80
N ARG A 34 -23.68 -58.43 6.51
CA ARG A 34 -22.84 -59.48 5.92
C ARG A 34 -22.90 -59.45 4.39
N ASN A 35 -24.07 -59.12 3.83
CA ASN A 35 -24.31 -59.13 2.39
C ASN A 35 -24.97 -57.81 1.96
N LEU A 36 -24.41 -57.18 0.92
CA LEU A 36 -24.98 -56.01 0.24
C LEU A 36 -25.10 -56.31 -1.25
N ASP A 37 -26.30 -56.24 -1.80
CA ASP A 37 -26.57 -56.44 -3.25
C ASP A 37 -25.95 -57.73 -3.78
N LEU A 38 -26.23 -58.83 -3.07
CA LEU A 38 -25.72 -60.18 -3.37
C LEU A 38 -24.21 -60.36 -3.26
N LYS A 39 -23.45 -59.32 -2.86
CA LYS A 39 -22.01 -59.40 -2.59
C LYS A 39 -21.73 -59.45 -1.09
N ALA A 40 -20.88 -60.38 -0.68
CA ALA A 40 -20.38 -60.42 0.69
C ALA A 40 -19.60 -59.13 1.02
N VAL A 41 -19.75 -58.62 2.23
CA VAL A 41 -18.97 -57.50 2.77
C VAL A 41 -17.73 -58.07 3.44
N THR A 42 -16.53 -57.70 2.97
CA THR A 42 -15.28 -58.18 3.56
C THR A 42 -14.80 -57.27 4.70
N ASP A 43 -13.92 -57.81 5.57
CA ASP A 43 -13.29 -57.02 6.62
C ASP A 43 -12.35 -55.93 6.07
N ASP A 44 -11.75 -56.15 4.89
CA ASP A 44 -10.98 -55.13 4.16
C ASP A 44 -11.86 -53.98 3.70
N GLU A 45 -13.00 -54.27 3.06
CA GLU A 45 -13.96 -53.25 2.62
C GLU A 45 -14.51 -52.44 3.81
N ARG A 46 -14.69 -53.08 4.97
CA ARG A 46 -15.06 -52.39 6.22
C ARG A 46 -13.96 -51.43 6.67
N ARG A 47 -12.70 -51.89 6.73
CA ARG A 47 -11.58 -51.03 7.09
C ARG A 47 -11.48 -49.82 6.16
N ASP A 48 -11.61 -50.04 4.85
CA ASP A 48 -11.53 -48.98 3.84
C ASP A 48 -12.69 -47.98 3.93
N ALA A 49 -13.93 -48.45 4.12
CA ALA A 49 -15.11 -47.60 4.27
C ALA A 49 -15.02 -46.68 5.51
N PHE A 50 -14.54 -47.21 6.64
CA PHE A 50 -14.32 -46.41 7.85
C PHE A 50 -13.14 -45.43 7.69
N SER A 51 -12.04 -45.85 7.06
CA SER A 51 -10.86 -45.01 6.79
C SER A 51 -11.18 -43.84 5.86
N LEU A 52 -11.93 -44.09 4.79
CA LEU A 52 -12.34 -43.06 3.83
C LEU A 52 -13.16 -41.95 4.49
N THR A 53 -14.10 -42.34 5.37
CA THR A 53 -14.93 -41.37 6.09
C THR A 53 -14.14 -40.63 7.16
N GLN A 54 -13.27 -41.32 7.89
CA GLN A 54 -12.40 -40.65 8.87
C GLN A 54 -11.50 -39.61 8.18
N LYS A 55 -10.90 -39.97 7.04
CA LYS A 55 -10.09 -39.06 6.21
C LYS A 55 -10.92 -37.88 5.68
N ALA A 56 -12.15 -38.12 5.23
CA ALA A 56 -13.05 -37.07 4.77
C ALA A 56 -13.47 -36.12 5.91
N THR A 57 -13.79 -36.65 7.10
CA THR A 57 -14.12 -35.84 8.28
C THR A 57 -12.93 -35.04 8.79
N GLU A 58 -11.73 -35.61 8.78
CA GLU A 58 -10.52 -34.91 9.19
C GLU A 58 -10.17 -33.80 8.19
N LYS A 59 -10.25 -34.09 6.88
CA LYS A 59 -10.09 -33.06 5.83
C LYS A 59 -11.09 -31.92 6.00
N ARG A 60 -12.36 -32.23 6.29
CA ARG A 60 -13.39 -31.22 6.54
C ARG A 60 -13.08 -30.39 7.80
N ARG A 61 -12.56 -31.02 8.85
CA ARG A 61 -12.19 -30.36 10.10
C ARG A 61 -10.96 -29.46 9.93
N GLU A 62 -9.98 -29.90 9.13
CA GLU A 62 -8.80 -29.13 8.76
C GLU A 62 -9.19 -27.92 7.90
N GLN A 63 -9.98 -28.13 6.85
CA GLN A 63 -10.52 -27.05 6.02
C GLN A 63 -11.28 -26.01 6.86
N GLN A 64 -12.14 -26.46 7.79
CA GLN A 64 -12.86 -25.54 8.66
C GLN A 64 -11.91 -24.72 9.57
N ARG A 65 -10.75 -25.26 9.95
CA ARG A 65 -9.75 -24.50 10.72
C ARG A 65 -9.07 -23.45 9.86
N GLU A 66 -8.68 -23.81 8.64
CA GLU A 66 -8.07 -22.87 7.68
C GLU A 66 -9.03 -21.73 7.36
N GLU A 67 -10.30 -22.04 7.06
CA GLU A 67 -11.36 -21.06 6.81
C GLU A 67 -11.57 -20.12 8.01
N ASN A 68 -11.54 -20.66 9.23
CA ASN A 68 -11.67 -19.84 10.44
C ASN A 68 -10.46 -18.92 10.66
N GLN A 69 -9.24 -19.41 10.39
CA GLN A 69 -8.01 -18.60 10.51
C GLN A 69 -8.00 -17.48 9.47
N GLU A 70 -8.35 -17.78 8.22
CA GLU A 70 -8.46 -16.79 7.15
C GLU A 70 -9.56 -15.77 7.46
N ALA A 71 -10.72 -16.20 7.95
CA ALA A 71 -11.78 -15.28 8.37
C ALA A 71 -11.32 -14.36 9.52
N GLN A 72 -10.50 -14.87 10.46
CA GLN A 72 -9.91 -14.05 11.52
C GLN A 72 -8.89 -13.05 10.98
N ARG A 73 -8.00 -13.49 10.06
CA ARG A 73 -7.04 -12.63 9.34
C ARG A 73 -7.75 -11.48 8.64
N VAL A 74 -8.75 -11.78 7.81
CA VAL A 74 -9.53 -10.79 7.06
C VAL A 74 -10.22 -9.80 7.99
N ARG A 75 -10.82 -10.26 9.10
CA ARG A 75 -11.45 -9.38 10.09
C ARG A 75 -10.44 -8.45 10.75
N ALA A 76 -9.26 -8.94 11.11
CA ALA A 76 -8.22 -8.12 11.74
C ALA A 76 -7.72 -7.02 10.80
N ILE A 77 -7.38 -7.36 9.55
CA ILE A 77 -6.93 -6.40 8.54
C ILE A 77 -8.05 -5.38 8.24
N THR A 78 -9.29 -5.83 8.10
CA THR A 78 -10.44 -4.95 7.84
C THR A 78 -10.67 -3.97 8.99
N ALA A 79 -10.52 -4.41 10.24
CA ALA A 79 -10.64 -3.55 11.41
C ALA A 79 -9.56 -2.47 11.45
N VAL A 80 -8.31 -2.83 11.16
CA VAL A 80 -7.19 -1.87 11.05
C VAL A 80 -7.48 -0.84 9.94
N ARG A 81 -7.83 -1.31 8.74
CA ARG A 81 -8.15 -0.45 7.60
C ARG A 81 -9.28 0.52 7.92
N LYS A 82 -10.38 0.03 8.50
CA LYS A 82 -11.53 0.87 8.86
C LYS A 82 -11.12 1.97 9.84
N LYS A 83 -10.34 1.65 10.88
CA LYS A 83 -9.82 2.66 11.81
C LYS A 83 -8.89 3.66 11.15
N TRP A 84 -8.06 3.20 10.21
CA TRP A 84 -7.19 4.07 9.42
C TRP A 84 -7.99 5.07 8.58
N GLU A 85 -9.02 4.60 7.89
CA GLU A 85 -9.92 5.44 7.09
C GLU A 85 -10.70 6.42 7.99
N GLU A 86 -11.24 5.98 9.12
CA GLU A 86 -11.93 6.85 10.10
C GLU A 86 -11.01 7.96 10.62
N LYS A 87 -9.74 7.65 10.92
CA LYS A 87 -8.74 8.64 11.32
C LYS A 87 -8.45 9.62 10.17
N PHE A 88 -8.25 9.09 8.97
CA PHE A 88 -7.92 9.91 7.81
C PHE A 88 -9.05 10.91 7.48
N ASP A 89 -10.30 10.46 7.47
CA ASP A 89 -11.45 11.33 7.28
C ASP A 89 -11.49 12.44 8.34
N MET A 90 -11.18 12.11 9.59
CA MET A 90 -11.13 13.08 10.69
C MET A 90 -9.99 14.10 10.52
N ASP A 91 -8.80 13.66 10.12
CA ASP A 91 -7.64 14.54 9.88
C ASP A 91 -7.90 15.51 8.72
N VAL A 92 -8.49 15.02 7.62
CA VAL A 92 -8.89 15.86 6.47
C VAL A 92 -9.97 16.87 6.88
N MET A 93 -10.92 16.47 7.73
CA MET A 93 -11.94 17.39 8.24
C MET A 93 -11.33 18.46 9.15
N ALA A 94 -10.42 18.09 10.06
CA ALA A 94 -9.72 19.05 10.92
C ALA A 94 -8.93 20.08 10.11
N ALA A 95 -8.18 19.64 9.10
CA ALA A 95 -7.41 20.53 8.24
C ALA A 95 -8.26 21.54 7.44
N ASN A 96 -9.51 21.19 7.11
CA ASN A 96 -10.44 22.09 6.41
C ASN A 96 -11.18 23.06 7.34
N LEU A 97 -11.27 22.77 8.65
CA LEU A 97 -11.83 23.71 9.63
C LEU A 97 -10.82 24.81 10.04
N ASP A 98 -9.52 24.56 9.89
CA ASP A 98 -8.44 25.51 10.22
C ASP A 98 -8.17 26.55 9.11
N ASP A 99 -8.87 26.51 7.97
CA ASP A 99 -8.72 27.52 6.90
C ASP A 99 -9.53 28.79 7.20
N PRO A 100 -8.90 29.93 7.54
CA PRO A 100 -9.59 31.17 7.90
C PRO A 100 -10.37 31.80 6.75
N TRP A 101 -10.16 31.32 5.51
CA TRP A 101 -10.80 31.82 4.29
C TRP A 101 -11.73 30.79 3.62
N GLY A 102 -11.83 29.58 4.17
CA GLY A 102 -12.54 28.43 3.61
C GLY A 102 -14.05 28.42 3.84
N SER A 103 -14.78 29.47 3.45
CA SER A 103 -16.25 29.44 3.42
C SER A 103 -16.76 28.77 2.14
N THR A 104 -16.66 27.44 2.03
CA THR A 104 -17.33 26.69 0.95
C THR A 104 -18.73 26.23 1.37
N PRO A 105 -19.81 26.65 0.67
CA PRO A 105 -21.19 26.31 1.04
C PRO A 105 -21.55 24.82 0.94
N MET A 106 -20.68 23.97 0.37
CA MET A 106 -20.84 22.51 0.35
C MET A 106 -20.66 21.84 1.72
N LEU A 107 -20.02 22.50 2.69
CA LEU A 107 -19.70 21.90 3.99
C LEU A 107 -20.90 21.87 4.94
N ALA A 108 -21.82 22.84 4.82
CA ALA A 108 -23.02 22.90 5.65
C ALA A 108 -23.86 21.62 5.47
N ASP A 109 -24.00 21.14 4.23
CA ASP A 109 -24.85 20.01 3.87
C ASP A 109 -24.26 18.65 4.33
N LYS A 110 -22.93 18.48 4.25
CA LYS A 110 -22.23 17.29 4.79
C LYS A 110 -22.16 17.28 6.32
N ALA A 111 -22.05 18.44 6.96
CA ALA A 111 -22.08 18.55 8.42
C ALA A 111 -23.47 18.22 9.00
N GLN A 112 -24.55 18.52 8.26
CA GLN A 112 -25.93 18.16 8.65
C GLN A 112 -26.16 16.65 8.68
N HIS A 113 -25.41 15.88 7.90
CA HIS A 113 -25.55 14.43 7.79
C HIS A 113 -24.68 13.63 8.77
N MET A 114 -23.94 14.32 9.65
CA MET A 114 -23.03 13.71 10.62
C MET A 114 -23.73 13.48 11.96
N SER A 115 -23.45 12.33 12.59
CA SER A 115 -23.90 12.10 13.95
C SER A 115 -23.16 13.05 14.90
N MET A 116 -23.89 13.63 15.86
CA MET A 116 -23.35 14.53 16.88
C MET A 116 -22.10 13.96 17.58
N LYS A 117 -22.02 12.63 17.71
CA LYS A 117 -20.86 11.90 18.25
C LYS A 117 -19.56 12.11 17.45
N ARG A 118 -19.62 12.21 16.11
CA ARG A 118 -18.43 12.44 15.27
C ARG A 118 -17.94 13.89 15.35
N LEU A 119 -18.86 14.84 15.41
CA LEU A 119 -18.54 16.26 15.60
C LEU A 119 -17.82 16.47 16.95
N LEU A 120 -18.37 15.94 18.04
CA LEU A 120 -17.74 15.99 19.36
C LEU A 120 -16.35 15.32 19.38
N ALA A 121 -16.17 14.20 18.68
CA ALA A 121 -14.87 13.53 18.59
C ALA A 121 -13.83 14.37 17.83
N ALA A 122 -14.22 14.99 16.70
CA ALA A 122 -13.35 15.88 15.93
C ALA A 122 -12.95 17.14 16.73
N THR A 123 -13.87 17.73 17.50
CA THR A 123 -13.56 18.87 18.39
C THR A 123 -12.65 18.44 19.56
N ALA A 124 -12.83 17.23 20.09
CA ALA A 124 -11.96 16.69 21.14
C ALA A 124 -10.53 16.40 20.63
N THR A 125 -10.37 15.99 19.37
CA THR A 125 -9.04 15.84 18.75
C THR A 125 -8.34 17.18 18.50
N MET A 126 -9.08 18.28 18.30
CA MET A 126 -8.47 19.62 18.19
C MET A 126 -7.87 20.12 19.51
N ALA A 127 -8.41 19.71 20.65
CA ALA A 127 -7.88 20.09 21.96
C ALA A 127 -6.58 19.36 22.33
N ASN A 128 -6.20 18.33 21.57
CA ASN A 128 -5.07 17.47 21.85
C ASN A 128 -4.30 17.24 20.54
N HIS A 129 -3.36 18.11 20.20
CA HIS A 129 -2.49 18.05 19.01
C HIS A 129 -1.61 16.77 18.89
N ALA A 130 -1.92 15.71 19.63
CA ALA A 130 -1.29 14.42 19.55
C ALA A 130 -2.22 13.45 18.79
N SER A 131 -1.86 13.21 17.53
CA SER A 131 -2.14 12.01 16.76
C SER A 131 -2.44 10.80 17.66
N HIS A 132 -3.71 10.46 17.86
CA HIS A 132 -4.01 9.21 18.54
C HIS A 132 -3.52 8.07 17.63
N PRO A 133 -2.56 7.23 18.08
CA PRO A 133 -2.10 6.10 17.30
C PRO A 133 -3.29 5.17 17.06
N ILE A 134 -3.33 4.53 15.90
CA ILE A 134 -4.33 3.50 15.63
C ILE A 134 -3.97 2.33 16.53
N GLN A 135 -4.58 2.25 17.72
CA GLN A 135 -4.32 1.21 18.72
C GLN A 135 -4.88 -0.18 18.32
N ILE A 136 -4.80 -0.52 17.04
CA ILE A 136 -5.05 -1.86 16.52
C ILE A 136 -3.95 -2.14 15.51
N GLY A 137 -3.26 -3.25 15.70
CA GLY A 137 -2.29 -3.77 14.77
C GLY A 137 -2.54 -5.23 14.46
N PHE A 138 -2.07 -5.67 13.29
CA PHE A 138 -1.98 -7.07 12.91
C PHE A 138 -0.70 -7.29 12.11
N SER A 139 0.00 -8.39 12.37
CA SER A 139 1.21 -8.75 11.63
C SER A 139 1.21 -10.22 11.27
N GLU A 140 1.76 -10.54 10.11
CA GLU A 140 1.87 -11.92 9.63
C GLU A 140 3.10 -12.08 8.75
N VAL A 141 3.61 -13.31 8.67
CA VAL A 141 4.71 -13.67 7.77
C VAL A 141 4.16 -14.62 6.72
N GLU A 142 4.19 -14.18 5.47
CA GLU A 142 3.84 -15.00 4.32
C GLU A 142 5.10 -15.61 3.73
N VAL A 143 5.04 -16.91 3.43
CA VAL A 143 6.14 -17.65 2.81
C VAL A 143 5.69 -17.99 1.40
N SER A 144 6.29 -17.33 0.42
CA SER A 144 6.17 -17.67 -1.00
C SER A 144 7.42 -18.45 -1.44
N ASP A 145 7.37 -19.02 -2.64
CA ASP A 145 8.49 -19.81 -3.19
C ASP A 145 9.78 -18.97 -3.34
N GLU A 146 9.64 -17.67 -3.61
CA GLU A 146 10.75 -16.75 -3.92
C GLU A 146 11.04 -15.72 -2.83
N SER A 147 10.11 -15.52 -1.89
CA SER A 147 10.25 -14.48 -0.86
C SER A 147 9.55 -14.84 0.45
N ARG A 148 10.08 -14.28 1.54
CA ARG A 148 9.45 -14.32 2.86
C ARG A 148 9.10 -12.90 3.23
N THR A 149 7.81 -12.63 3.27
CA THR A 149 7.29 -11.27 3.38
C THR A 149 6.64 -11.08 4.74
N LEU A 150 7.16 -10.13 5.51
CA LEU A 150 6.49 -9.67 6.73
C LEU A 150 5.48 -8.58 6.35
N PHE A 151 4.22 -8.80 6.66
CA PHE A 151 3.19 -7.77 6.59
C PHE A 151 2.96 -7.18 7.97
N VAL A 152 2.99 -5.86 8.05
CA VAL A 152 2.68 -5.09 9.26
C VAL A 152 1.52 -4.14 8.93
N TYR A 153 0.40 -4.34 9.60
CA TYR A 153 -0.81 -3.54 9.47
C TYR A 153 -1.03 -2.75 10.77
N GLY A 154 -1.19 -1.43 10.69
CA GLY A 154 -1.48 -0.59 11.86
C GLY A 154 -0.37 -0.63 12.93
N ASP A 155 -0.75 -0.52 14.20
CA ASP A 155 0.17 -0.50 15.36
C ASP A 155 0.59 -1.92 15.76
N ALA A 156 1.29 -2.60 14.84
CA ALA A 156 1.90 -3.93 15.02
C ALA A 156 3.42 -3.90 14.78
N LEU A 157 4.07 -2.78 15.11
CA LEU A 157 5.49 -2.55 14.84
C LEU A 157 6.40 -3.42 15.71
N GLU A 158 5.89 -3.96 16.82
CA GLU A 158 6.56 -4.96 17.67
C GLU A 158 6.91 -6.25 16.91
N ALA A 159 6.25 -6.52 15.78
CA ALA A 159 6.61 -7.63 14.91
C ALA A 159 8.06 -7.55 14.41
N LEU A 160 8.62 -6.32 14.32
CA LEU A 160 10.00 -6.07 13.92
C LEU A 160 11.02 -6.53 14.98
N ASP A 161 10.64 -6.66 16.25
CA ASP A 161 11.53 -7.10 17.34
C ASP A 161 11.80 -8.61 17.31
N SER A 162 11.05 -9.36 16.49
CA SER A 162 11.16 -10.82 16.44
C SER A 162 12.47 -11.27 15.80
N VAL A 163 13.42 -11.72 16.63
CA VAL A 163 14.73 -12.22 16.17
C VAL A 163 14.60 -13.41 15.19
N LYS A 164 13.50 -14.15 15.26
CA LYS A 164 13.25 -15.31 14.38
C LYS A 164 13.13 -14.93 12.90
N ILE A 165 12.72 -13.70 12.60
CA ILE A 165 12.44 -13.26 11.23
C ILE A 165 13.59 -12.48 10.59
N HIS A 166 14.52 -11.97 11.40
CA HIS A 166 15.63 -11.12 10.97
C HIS A 166 16.52 -11.77 9.88
N ALA A 167 16.82 -13.06 10.03
CA ALA A 167 17.70 -13.77 9.09
C ALA A 167 16.99 -14.30 7.83
N ILE A 168 15.65 -14.27 7.79
CA ILE A 168 14.87 -14.99 6.76
C ILE A 168 13.96 -14.10 5.94
N VAL A 169 13.47 -12.99 6.49
CA VAL A 169 12.53 -12.10 5.78
C VAL A 169 13.29 -11.30 4.74
N THR A 170 12.84 -11.41 3.48
CA THR A 170 13.43 -10.73 2.32
C THR A 170 12.66 -9.46 1.94
N ALA A 171 11.39 -9.35 2.35
CA ALA A 171 10.54 -8.19 2.10
C ALA A 171 9.72 -7.79 3.34
N ILE A 172 9.54 -6.49 3.58
CA ILE A 172 8.64 -5.97 4.62
C ILE A 172 7.62 -5.02 3.99
N VAL A 173 6.35 -5.20 4.35
CA VAL A 173 5.23 -4.42 3.83
C VAL A 173 4.51 -3.74 4.98
N PHE A 174 4.56 -2.40 5.00
CA PHE A 174 3.84 -1.56 5.96
C PHE A 174 2.57 -1.01 5.32
N LYS A 175 1.42 -1.26 5.97
CA LYS A 175 0.10 -0.81 5.51
C LYS A 175 -0.70 -0.15 6.60
N TYR A 176 -1.32 0.99 6.28
CA TYR A 176 -2.19 1.72 7.20
C TYR A 176 -1.46 2.18 8.47
N ILE A 177 -0.23 2.68 8.31
CA ILE A 177 0.61 3.15 9.41
C ILE A 177 1.05 4.59 9.13
N PRO A 178 1.01 5.50 10.12
CA PRO A 178 1.57 6.84 9.94
C PRO A 178 3.07 6.71 9.64
N PHE A 179 3.53 7.39 8.59
CA PHE A 179 4.91 7.19 8.11
C PHE A 179 5.96 7.57 9.16
N ASP A 180 5.70 8.60 9.97
CA ASP A 180 6.59 9.02 11.05
C ASP A 180 6.69 7.99 12.17
N MET A 181 5.63 7.18 12.38
CA MET A 181 5.64 6.08 13.34
C MET A 181 6.52 4.94 12.85
N ILE A 182 6.50 4.65 11.55
CA ILE A 182 7.43 3.70 10.92
C ILE A 182 8.85 4.22 11.08
N ALA A 183 9.11 5.48 10.70
CA ALA A 183 10.43 6.10 10.81
C ALA A 183 10.98 6.02 12.25
N LYS A 184 10.12 6.30 13.24
CA LYS A 184 10.44 6.19 14.66
C LYS A 184 10.73 4.74 15.06
N ALA A 185 9.84 3.79 14.79
CA ALA A 185 10.04 2.39 15.17
C ALA A 185 11.30 1.80 14.54
N VAL A 186 11.57 2.19 13.29
CA VAL A 186 12.77 1.78 12.59
C VAL A 186 14.02 2.43 13.20
N SER A 187 13.97 3.68 13.66
CA SER A 187 15.17 4.44 14.10
C SER A 187 15.46 4.43 15.61
N THR A 188 14.56 3.92 16.45
CA THR A 188 14.72 3.95 17.91
C THR A 188 15.13 2.57 18.40
N SER A 189 16.33 2.40 18.98
CA SER A 189 16.65 1.20 19.77
C SER A 189 15.95 1.27 21.14
N SER A 190 15.51 0.13 21.68
CA SER A 190 14.91 0.00 23.02
C SER A 190 15.89 0.24 24.19
N SER A 191 16.82 1.18 24.08
CA SER A 191 17.76 1.55 25.14
C SER A 191 18.05 3.05 25.13
N THR A 192 17.40 3.75 26.06
CA THR A 192 17.91 4.88 26.85
C THR A 192 18.77 5.93 26.12
N SER A 193 18.12 7.05 25.77
CA SER A 193 18.64 8.43 25.73
C SER A 193 20.15 8.64 25.54
N SER A 194 20.55 8.99 24.32
CA SER A 194 21.57 10.03 24.09
C SER A 194 21.64 10.40 22.60
N SER A 195 21.78 11.71 22.38
CA SER A 195 21.85 12.35 21.08
C SER A 195 23.12 11.97 20.31
N SER A 196 23.03 11.03 19.38
CA SER A 196 23.79 11.00 18.12
C SER A 196 23.35 9.77 17.33
N SER A 197 22.70 10.04 16.21
CA SER A 197 22.26 9.13 15.16
C SER A 197 23.09 7.84 15.00
N ASN A 198 22.43 6.70 15.21
CA ASN A 198 22.40 5.53 14.32
C ASN A 198 21.96 4.32 15.15
N ASN A 199 20.70 3.93 15.08
CA ASN A 199 20.33 2.53 15.31
C ASN A 199 19.00 2.24 14.62
N VAL A 200 19.11 1.59 13.47
CA VAL A 200 17.98 1.23 12.64
C VAL A 200 17.69 -0.26 12.85
N TYR A 201 16.56 -0.60 13.47
CA TYR A 201 16.11 -1.99 13.73
C TYR A 201 16.12 -2.86 12.46
N LEU A 202 15.90 -2.24 11.29
CA LEU A 202 15.97 -2.93 10.01
C LEU A 202 17.38 -3.40 9.62
N GLN A 203 18.45 -2.92 10.29
CA GLN A 203 19.81 -3.46 10.11
C GLN A 203 19.96 -4.86 10.69
N SER A 204 19.14 -5.23 11.69
CA SER A 204 19.13 -6.60 12.21
C SER A 204 18.61 -7.60 11.18
N PHE A 205 17.76 -7.16 10.26
CA PHE A 205 17.33 -8.00 9.16
C PHE A 205 18.50 -8.15 8.19
N THR A 206 19.00 -9.37 7.96
CA THR A 206 20.16 -9.65 7.08
C THR A 206 19.78 -10.27 5.71
N ALA A 207 18.53 -10.69 5.52
CA ALA A 207 17.99 -11.14 4.22
C ALA A 207 17.10 -10.11 3.47
N LEU A 208 16.44 -9.17 4.16
CA LEU A 208 15.74 -7.99 3.64
C LEU A 208 16.43 -7.27 2.49
N LYS A 209 15.70 -7.08 1.40
CA LYS A 209 16.10 -6.26 0.25
C LYS A 209 14.98 -5.32 -0.19
N HIS A 210 13.73 -5.72 0.04
CA HIS A 210 12.55 -5.03 -0.48
C HIS A 210 11.74 -4.41 0.67
N VAL A 211 11.40 -3.14 0.56
CA VAL A 211 10.55 -2.44 1.53
C VAL A 211 9.37 -1.80 0.82
N HIS A 212 8.16 -2.13 1.27
CA HIS A 212 6.92 -1.64 0.68
C HIS A 212 6.15 -0.80 1.68
N PHE A 213 5.91 0.45 1.32
CA PHE A 213 5.04 1.38 2.02
C PHE A 213 3.76 1.57 1.20
N ALA A 214 2.70 0.82 1.50
CA ALA A 214 1.43 0.94 0.78
C ALA A 214 0.35 1.57 1.66
N TYR A 215 -0.47 2.47 1.11
CA TYR A 215 -1.58 3.09 1.84
C TYR A 215 -1.12 3.78 3.14
N ASN A 216 0.02 4.46 3.07
CA ASN A 216 0.54 5.26 4.18
C ASN A 216 0.30 6.76 3.87
N GLN A 217 0.40 7.61 4.89
CA GLN A 217 0.27 9.06 4.76
C GLN A 217 1.63 9.71 4.46
N LEU A 218 2.37 9.17 3.49
CA LEU A 218 3.63 9.79 3.06
C LEU A 218 3.32 11.02 2.20
N THR A 219 3.49 12.21 2.77
CA THR A 219 3.08 13.49 2.17
C THR A 219 4.27 14.29 1.64
N SER A 220 5.44 14.15 2.26
CA SER A 220 6.66 14.87 1.89
C SER A 220 7.79 13.92 1.46
N LEU A 221 8.67 14.43 0.60
CA LEU A 221 9.89 13.72 0.18
C LEU A 221 10.90 13.58 1.32
N ASP A 222 10.97 14.56 2.23
CA ASP A 222 11.90 14.54 3.36
C ASP A 222 11.65 13.37 4.31
N GLN A 223 10.39 12.94 4.42
CA GLN A 223 10.03 11.77 5.21
C GLN A 223 10.76 10.52 4.72
N LEU A 224 11.07 10.39 3.43
CA LEU A 224 11.83 9.25 2.90
C LEU A 224 13.32 9.27 3.22
N HIS A 225 13.86 10.38 3.74
CA HIS A 225 15.30 10.55 3.91
C HIS A 225 15.95 9.44 4.76
N TRP A 226 15.26 8.96 5.80
CA TRP A 226 15.78 7.89 6.67
C TRP A 226 15.98 6.55 5.93
N VAL A 227 15.29 6.32 4.81
CA VAL A 227 15.44 5.11 3.98
C VAL A 227 16.86 5.02 3.39
N ALA A 228 17.55 6.15 3.21
CA ALA A 228 18.96 6.16 2.76
C ALA A 228 19.87 5.45 3.77
N GLY A 229 19.55 5.54 5.06
CA GLY A 229 20.28 4.89 6.15
C GLY A 229 20.13 3.37 6.19
N LEU A 230 19.25 2.78 5.39
CA LEU A 230 19.06 1.33 5.30
C LEU A 230 20.16 0.64 4.48
N GLY A 231 20.88 1.34 3.62
CA GLY A 231 21.93 0.74 2.77
C GLY A 231 21.36 -0.40 1.90
N SER A 232 22.10 -1.51 1.77
CA SER A 232 21.75 -2.67 0.93
C SER A 232 20.47 -3.42 1.36
N ARG A 233 19.81 -2.98 2.44
CA ARG A 233 18.60 -3.59 2.97
C ARG A 233 17.32 -3.05 2.30
N ALA A 234 17.46 -2.02 1.46
CA ALA A 234 16.38 -1.39 0.71
C ALA A 234 16.82 -1.15 -0.75
N GLU A 235 17.16 -2.23 -1.46
CA GLU A 235 17.49 -2.21 -2.89
C GLU A 235 16.24 -1.92 -3.74
N GLU A 236 15.09 -2.43 -3.30
CA GLU A 236 13.79 -2.17 -3.92
C GLU A 236 12.86 -1.48 -2.93
N VAL A 237 12.32 -0.34 -3.32
CA VAL A 237 11.35 0.41 -2.53
C VAL A 237 10.07 0.56 -3.32
N THR A 238 8.95 0.16 -2.74
CA THR A 238 7.63 0.41 -3.29
C THR A 238 6.89 1.37 -2.39
N ILE A 239 6.38 2.45 -2.96
CA ILE A 239 5.56 3.49 -2.33
C ILE A 239 4.30 3.59 -3.20
N SER A 240 3.26 2.85 -2.82
CA SER A 240 1.98 2.82 -3.56
C SER A 240 0.86 3.41 -2.71
N HIS A 241 -0.09 4.10 -3.35
CA HIS A 241 -1.22 4.74 -2.66
C HIS A 241 -0.79 5.70 -1.53
N ASN A 242 0.22 6.53 -1.81
CA ASN A 242 0.63 7.63 -0.94
C ASN A 242 0.52 8.96 -1.71
N PRO A 243 0.21 10.10 -1.06
CA PRO A 243 0.16 11.40 -1.72
C PRO A 243 1.44 11.78 -2.49
N VAL A 244 2.62 11.40 -1.96
CA VAL A 244 3.92 11.66 -2.60
C VAL A 244 4.05 11.05 -4.00
N CYS A 245 3.26 10.01 -4.34
CA CYS A 245 3.30 9.34 -5.64
C CYS A 245 2.94 10.27 -6.80
N HIS A 246 2.22 11.37 -6.54
CA HIS A 246 1.83 12.34 -7.56
C HIS A 246 2.90 13.42 -7.81
N LEU A 247 3.95 13.46 -6.99
CA LEU A 247 5.03 14.45 -7.16
C LEU A 247 5.93 14.07 -8.34
N ARG A 248 6.04 14.99 -9.31
CA ARG A 248 6.95 14.84 -10.46
C ARG A 248 8.41 14.62 -10.05
N LEU A 249 8.82 15.21 -8.93
CA LEU A 249 10.19 15.12 -8.41
C LEU A 249 10.45 13.86 -7.58
N LEU A 250 9.47 12.97 -7.37
CA LEU A 250 9.66 11.76 -6.56
C LEU A 250 10.81 10.88 -7.09
N ARG A 251 10.80 10.54 -8.38
CA ARG A 251 11.84 9.67 -8.94
C ARG A 251 13.22 10.34 -8.93
N PRO A 252 13.36 11.61 -9.39
CA PRO A 252 14.63 12.35 -9.28
C PRO A 252 15.15 12.44 -7.84
N TYR A 253 14.26 12.70 -6.88
CA TYR A 253 14.61 12.78 -5.46
C TYR A 253 15.11 11.44 -4.93
N VAL A 254 14.35 10.37 -5.13
CA VAL A 254 14.75 9.02 -4.69
C VAL A 254 16.09 8.62 -5.31
N SER A 255 16.28 8.87 -6.60
CA SER A 255 17.55 8.58 -7.29
C SER A 255 18.74 9.35 -6.74
N HIS A 256 18.54 10.61 -6.33
CA HIS A 256 19.62 11.46 -5.84
C HIS A 256 19.94 11.20 -4.36
N THR A 257 18.89 11.13 -3.53
CA THR A 257 18.99 11.04 -2.07
C THR A 257 19.12 9.60 -1.57
N LEU A 258 18.42 8.64 -2.20
CA LEU A 258 18.40 7.23 -1.79
C LEU A 258 19.28 6.39 -2.74
N LYS A 259 20.60 6.61 -2.69
CA LYS A 259 21.57 5.94 -3.58
C LYS A 259 21.59 4.41 -3.47
N ASN A 260 21.05 3.88 -2.38
CA ASN A 260 20.90 2.45 -2.16
C ASN A 260 19.73 1.82 -2.93
N VAL A 261 18.72 2.62 -3.31
CA VAL A 261 17.52 2.15 -4.00
C VAL A 261 17.82 2.06 -5.49
N GLN A 262 17.59 0.89 -6.09
CA GLN A 262 17.76 0.63 -7.52
C GLN A 262 16.43 0.57 -8.25
N VAL A 263 15.40 0.06 -7.57
CA VAL A 263 14.05 -0.12 -8.13
C VAL A 263 13.04 0.63 -7.28
N LEU A 264 12.26 1.49 -7.92
CA LEU A 264 11.18 2.25 -7.28
C LEU A 264 9.85 1.90 -7.96
N ASN A 265 8.88 1.38 -7.19
CA ASN A 265 7.55 0.96 -7.67
C ASN A 265 7.63 -0.05 -8.82
N GLY A 266 8.53 -1.03 -8.72
CA GLY A 266 8.75 -2.03 -9.78
C GLY A 266 9.39 -1.47 -11.07
N GLN A 267 9.87 -0.21 -11.05
CA GLN A 267 10.53 0.42 -12.19
C GLN A 267 11.97 0.80 -11.83
N PRO A 268 12.98 0.30 -12.57
CA PRO A 268 14.37 0.64 -12.30
C PRO A 268 14.60 2.16 -12.44
N LEU A 269 15.45 2.70 -11.59
CA LEU A 269 15.85 4.12 -11.68
C LEU A 269 16.81 4.28 -12.86
N SER A 270 16.45 5.11 -13.83
CA SER A 270 17.25 5.34 -15.04
C SER A 270 18.33 6.40 -14.79
N LEU A 271 19.43 6.34 -15.57
CA LEU A 271 20.49 7.35 -15.55
C LEU A 271 19.95 8.77 -15.82
N GLU A 272 18.92 8.90 -16.65
CA GLU A 272 18.23 10.17 -16.90
C GLU A 272 17.61 10.75 -15.61
N THR A 273 16.96 9.89 -14.81
CA THR A 273 16.35 10.29 -13.54
C THR A 273 17.42 10.74 -12.55
N GLN A 274 18.57 10.07 -12.54
CA GLN A 274 19.73 10.43 -11.72
C GLN A 274 20.30 11.79 -12.09
N LEU A 275 20.54 12.03 -13.39
CA LEU A 275 21.03 13.31 -13.89
C LEU A 275 20.02 14.45 -13.61
N MET A 276 18.72 14.16 -13.69
CA MET A 276 17.68 15.12 -13.31
C MET A 276 17.77 15.45 -11.81
N GLY A 277 17.93 14.44 -10.96
CA GLY A 277 18.11 14.62 -9.51
C GLY A 277 19.32 15.49 -9.18
N GLU A 278 20.49 15.17 -9.73
CA GLU A 278 21.71 15.98 -9.56
C GLU A 278 21.48 17.44 -10.00
N ARG A 279 20.87 17.66 -11.17
CA ARG A 279 20.61 19.03 -11.65
C ARG A 279 19.64 19.81 -10.77
N PHE A 280 18.59 19.19 -10.24
CA PHE A 280 17.61 19.91 -9.44
C PHE A 280 18.07 20.12 -7.99
N PHE A 281 18.71 19.11 -7.39
CA PHE A 281 19.05 19.12 -5.97
C PHE A 281 20.48 19.61 -5.69
N ASP A 282 21.47 19.37 -6.56
CA ASP A 282 22.82 19.93 -6.38
C ASP A 282 22.92 21.39 -6.82
N MET A 283 22.16 21.80 -7.83
CA MET A 283 22.16 23.21 -8.29
C MET A 283 21.52 24.15 -7.25
N ALA A 284 20.64 23.63 -6.40
CA ALA A 284 20.09 24.38 -5.26
C ALA A 284 21.09 24.55 -4.10
N LEU A 285 22.17 23.74 -4.06
CA LEU A 285 23.18 23.73 -3.00
C LEU A 285 24.46 24.52 -3.36
N GLN A 286 24.58 25.02 -4.60
CA GLN A 286 25.74 25.84 -4.98
C GLN A 286 25.59 27.30 -4.48
N PRO A 287 26.57 27.85 -3.75
CA PRO A 287 26.63 29.30 -3.56
C PRO A 287 26.86 29.98 -4.93
N PRO A 288 26.37 31.21 -5.15
CA PRO A 288 26.50 31.88 -6.43
C PRO A 288 27.99 32.04 -6.79
N HIS A 289 28.47 31.29 -7.78
CA HIS A 289 29.84 31.41 -8.25
C HIS A 289 30.07 32.78 -8.91
N PRO A 290 31.21 33.45 -8.65
CA PRO A 290 31.57 34.67 -9.35
C PRO A 290 31.95 34.34 -10.80
N SER A 291 31.49 35.19 -11.72
CA SER A 291 31.71 35.12 -13.17
C SER A 291 33.20 34.99 -13.56
N PRO A 292 33.54 34.23 -14.62
CA PRO A 292 34.92 34.05 -15.03
C PRO A 292 35.38 35.19 -15.93
N SER A 293 35.97 36.24 -15.34
CA SER A 293 36.87 37.12 -16.11
C SER A 293 37.85 37.86 -15.21
N SER A 294 39.08 37.35 -15.08
CA SER A 294 40.24 38.22 -14.91
C SER A 294 41.53 37.44 -15.10
N VAL A 295 42.19 37.72 -16.22
CA VAL A 295 43.59 37.40 -16.52
C VAL A 295 44.49 38.10 -15.49
N PRO A 296 45.57 37.48 -14.96
CA PRO A 296 46.40 38.13 -13.95
C PRO A 296 47.46 39.03 -14.62
N ARG A 297 47.50 40.32 -14.26
CA ARG A 297 48.69 41.18 -14.44
C ARG A 297 49.13 41.76 -13.10
N LYS A 298 50.42 41.56 -12.81
CA LYS A 298 51.17 42.03 -11.63
C LYS A 298 51.23 43.56 -11.55
N GLY A 299 51.12 44.10 -10.33
CA GLY A 299 51.47 45.49 -9.95
C GLY A 299 51.49 45.66 -8.41
N PRO A 300 52.37 46.50 -7.82
CA PRO A 300 52.83 46.44 -6.41
C PRO A 300 51.99 47.31 -5.42
N PRO A 301 52.26 47.26 -4.09
CA PRO A 301 51.25 47.50 -3.05
C PRO A 301 51.29 48.92 -2.45
N GLN A 302 50.12 49.48 -2.10
CA GLN A 302 49.99 50.57 -1.12
C GLN A 302 48.66 50.47 -0.34
N GLN A 303 48.77 50.49 1.00
CA GLN A 303 47.71 50.74 2.00
C GLN A 303 47.62 52.24 2.31
N PRO A 304 46.72 52.72 3.20
CA PRO A 304 45.29 52.41 3.45
C PRO A 304 44.43 53.72 3.46
N LEU A 305 43.08 53.66 3.56
CA LEU A 305 42.15 54.69 4.11
C LEU A 305 40.65 54.20 4.01
N PRO A 306 39.65 54.80 4.71
CA PRO A 306 38.62 54.13 5.53
C PRO A 306 37.20 54.08 4.87
N PRO A 307 36.13 53.60 5.56
CA PRO A 307 35.02 52.87 4.93
C PRO A 307 33.93 53.79 4.38
N MET A 308 33.42 53.49 3.18
CA MET A 308 32.16 54.02 2.69
C MET A 308 31.27 52.89 2.15
N LEU A 309 30.04 52.91 2.66
CA LEU A 309 28.87 52.13 2.26
C LEU A 309 28.79 51.94 0.74
N ARG A 310 28.92 50.69 0.27
CA ARG A 310 28.53 50.31 -1.08
C ARG A 310 27.16 49.65 -1.06
N GLN A 311 26.15 50.43 -1.45
CA GLN A 311 24.95 49.92 -2.10
C GLN A 311 25.34 49.06 -3.31
N GLY A 312 24.78 47.85 -3.39
CA GLY A 312 24.97 46.96 -4.53
C GLY A 312 23.96 45.82 -4.53
N SER A 313 22.78 46.04 -5.09
CA SER A 313 21.99 44.98 -5.74
C SER A 313 21.09 45.61 -6.78
N CYS A 314 21.23 45.22 -8.06
CA CYS A 314 20.25 45.52 -9.11
C CYS A 314 20.43 44.68 -10.39
N ALA A 315 21.52 43.94 -10.57
CA ALA A 315 21.72 43.15 -11.80
C ALA A 315 21.28 41.68 -11.68
N MET A 316 21.45 41.05 -10.50
CA MET A 316 21.12 39.62 -10.31
C MET A 316 19.62 39.37 -10.16
N ASP A 317 18.89 40.32 -9.55
CA ASP A 317 17.45 40.21 -9.32
C ASP A 317 16.63 40.18 -10.62
N ARG A 318 17.10 40.82 -11.69
CA ARG A 318 16.30 40.95 -12.93
C ARG A 318 16.18 39.62 -13.69
N THR A 319 17.24 38.82 -13.70
CA THR A 319 17.28 37.52 -14.39
C THR A 319 16.52 36.46 -13.61
N THR A 320 16.65 36.47 -12.28
CA THR A 320 15.92 35.55 -11.38
C THR A 320 14.43 35.85 -11.38
N ASN A 321 14.03 37.13 -11.31
CA ASN A 321 12.61 37.51 -11.40
C ASN A 321 12.00 37.20 -12.77
N ALA A 322 12.78 37.26 -13.86
CA ALA A 322 12.31 36.87 -15.18
C ALA A 322 12.05 35.35 -15.28
N LEU A 323 12.92 34.52 -14.70
CA LEU A 323 12.71 33.07 -14.62
C LEU A 323 11.50 32.72 -13.75
N ILE A 324 11.38 33.33 -12.57
CA ILE A 324 10.24 33.15 -11.66
C ILE A 324 8.93 33.52 -12.36
N SER A 325 8.89 34.66 -13.04
CA SER A 325 7.70 35.11 -13.79
C SER A 325 7.33 34.14 -14.92
N LYS A 326 8.32 33.58 -15.62
CA LYS A 326 8.10 32.57 -16.66
C LYS A 326 7.50 31.28 -16.08
N TYR A 327 8.02 30.79 -14.94
CA TYR A 327 7.47 29.60 -14.29
C TYR A 327 6.07 29.82 -13.73
N LEU A 328 5.79 30.97 -13.13
CA LEU A 328 4.45 31.35 -12.68
C LEU A 328 3.44 31.43 -13.84
N THR A 329 3.86 31.98 -14.97
CA THR A 329 3.01 32.06 -16.18
C THR A 329 2.69 30.67 -16.72
N GLU A 330 3.66 29.75 -16.74
CA GLU A 330 3.38 28.38 -17.18
C GLU A 330 2.57 27.58 -16.16
N ALA A 331 2.80 27.78 -14.87
CA ALA A 331 2.01 27.15 -13.81
C ALA A 331 0.53 27.58 -13.91
N THR A 332 0.27 28.88 -14.09
CA THR A 332 -1.09 29.41 -14.27
C THR A 332 -1.74 28.87 -15.55
N ARG A 333 -1.00 28.77 -16.66
CA ARG A 333 -1.52 28.16 -17.90
C ARG A 333 -1.90 26.69 -17.71
N VAL A 334 -1.09 25.92 -16.99
CA VAL A 334 -1.39 24.52 -16.67
C VAL A 334 -2.62 24.42 -15.77
N ASP A 335 -2.76 25.31 -14.79
CA ASP A 335 -3.91 25.36 -13.89
C ASP A 335 -5.21 25.69 -14.65
N GLU A 336 -5.15 26.62 -15.61
CA GLU A 336 -6.26 26.93 -16.51
C GLU A 336 -6.65 25.73 -17.38
N GLN A 337 -5.67 25.00 -17.91
CA GLN A 337 -5.91 23.77 -18.67
C GLN A 337 -6.50 22.66 -17.79
N LEU A 338 -6.02 22.51 -16.56
CA LEU A 338 -6.53 21.53 -15.61
C LEU A 338 -7.97 21.84 -15.24
N LYS A 339 -8.29 23.11 -14.99
CA LYS A 339 -9.65 23.58 -14.72
C LYS A 339 -10.57 23.33 -15.92
N TYR A 340 -10.15 23.69 -17.12
CA TYR A 340 -10.91 23.42 -18.34
C TYR A 340 -11.18 21.91 -18.53
N MET A 341 -10.16 21.09 -18.33
CA MET A 341 -10.29 19.64 -18.45
C MET A 341 -11.21 19.08 -17.36
N ASN A 342 -11.14 19.55 -16.13
CA ASN A 342 -12.00 19.11 -15.03
C ASN A 342 -13.47 19.51 -15.25
N ASP A 343 -13.70 20.71 -15.76
CA ASP A 343 -15.04 21.19 -16.13
C ASP A 343 -15.65 20.37 -17.28
N LYS A 344 -14.81 19.88 -18.22
CA LYS A 344 -15.24 19.08 -19.38
C LYS A 344 -15.22 17.57 -19.16
N TRP A 345 -14.52 17.09 -18.13
CA TRP A 345 -14.30 15.66 -17.87
C TRP A 345 -15.61 14.87 -17.80
N HIS A 346 -16.60 15.40 -17.08
CA HIS A 346 -17.90 14.76 -16.93
C HIS A 346 -18.63 14.59 -18.27
N SER A 347 -18.53 15.58 -19.17
CA SER A 347 -19.12 15.50 -20.51
C SER A 347 -18.38 14.47 -21.36
N MET A 348 -17.05 14.48 -21.34
CA MET A 348 -16.24 13.54 -22.12
C MET A 348 -16.48 12.09 -21.69
N VAL A 349 -16.53 11.84 -20.38
CA VAL A 349 -16.83 10.50 -19.86
C VAL A 349 -18.25 10.07 -20.23
N TYR A 350 -19.22 10.98 -20.15
CA TYR A 350 -20.59 10.70 -20.56
C TYR A 350 -20.68 10.34 -22.05
N ASP A 351 -20.00 11.09 -22.91
CA ASP A 351 -19.97 10.84 -24.35
C ASP A 351 -19.32 9.49 -24.68
N VAL A 352 -18.20 9.15 -24.02
CA VAL A 352 -17.53 7.84 -24.19
C VAL A 352 -18.42 6.69 -23.72
N ILE A 353 -19.07 6.83 -22.56
CA ILE A 353 -20.01 5.81 -22.06
C ILE A 353 -21.17 5.63 -23.04
N LYS A 354 -21.72 6.74 -23.55
CA LYS A 354 -22.83 6.73 -24.50
C LYS A 354 -22.43 6.05 -25.82
N GLU A 355 -21.29 6.41 -26.39
CA GLU A 355 -20.76 5.79 -27.62
C GLU A 355 -20.54 4.28 -27.43
N THR A 356 -19.95 3.88 -26.31
CA THR A 356 -19.73 2.46 -26.00
C THR A 356 -21.05 1.69 -25.84
N LEU A 357 -22.07 2.30 -25.22
CA LEU A 357 -23.39 1.69 -25.09
C LEU A 357 -24.10 1.54 -26.44
N GLU A 358 -24.00 2.56 -27.30
CA GLU A 358 -24.56 2.51 -28.66
C GLU A 358 -23.90 1.41 -29.51
N GLU A 359 -22.58 1.24 -29.41
CA GLU A 359 -21.85 0.14 -30.08
C GLU A 359 -22.30 -1.25 -29.61
N VAL A 360 -22.48 -1.43 -28.30
CA VAL A 360 -22.94 -2.71 -27.73
C VAL A 360 -24.37 -3.02 -28.17
N GLU A 361 -25.28 -2.03 -28.13
CA GLU A 361 -26.65 -2.21 -28.60
C GLU A 361 -26.72 -2.56 -30.09
N ASP A 362 -25.87 -1.96 -30.92
CA ASP A 362 -25.81 -2.27 -32.35
C ASP A 362 -25.23 -3.68 -32.60
N MET A 363 -24.25 -4.11 -31.80
CA MET A 363 -23.73 -5.48 -31.85
C MET A 363 -24.79 -6.51 -31.43
N ASP A 364 -25.56 -6.23 -30.38
CA ASP A 364 -26.66 -7.10 -29.94
C ASP A 364 -27.79 -7.17 -30.99
N LYS A 365 -28.17 -6.04 -31.59
CA LYS A 365 -29.11 -6.03 -32.73
C LYS A 365 -28.59 -6.83 -33.91
N TYR A 366 -27.29 -6.74 -34.19
CA TYR A 366 -26.67 -7.51 -35.26
C TYR A 366 -26.69 -9.01 -34.96
N MET A 367 -26.33 -9.42 -33.75
CA MET A 367 -26.37 -10.82 -33.32
C MET A 367 -27.80 -11.38 -33.33
N SER A 368 -28.79 -10.61 -32.87
CA SER A 368 -30.20 -11.00 -32.93
C SER A 368 -30.66 -11.25 -34.37
N LYS A 369 -30.27 -10.38 -35.31
CA LYS A 369 -30.57 -10.58 -36.76
C LYS A 369 -29.86 -11.78 -37.37
N CYS A 370 -28.70 -12.17 -36.85
CA CYS A 370 -27.99 -13.39 -37.28
C CYS A 370 -28.69 -14.65 -36.77
N LEU A 371 -29.20 -14.62 -35.54
CA LEU A 371 -29.97 -15.73 -34.97
C LEU A 371 -31.33 -15.90 -35.64
N ASP A 372 -32.02 -14.82 -36.02
CA ASP A 372 -33.30 -14.89 -36.75
C ASP A 372 -33.18 -15.44 -38.19
N ARG A 373 -31.96 -15.58 -38.71
CA ARG A 373 -31.68 -16.12 -40.06
C ARG A 373 -31.20 -17.57 -40.07
N LEU A 374 -31.03 -18.18 -38.90
CA LEU A 374 -30.79 -19.62 -38.71
C LEU A 374 -32.13 -20.32 -38.44
#